data_AF-A0A9D9NQ91-F1
#
_entry.id   AF-A0A9D9NQ91-F1
#
_cell.length_a   1.000
_cell.length_b   1.000
_cell.length_c   1.000
_cell.angle_alpha   90.00
_cell.angle_beta   90.00
_cell.angle_gamma   90.00
#
_symmetry.space_group_name_H-M   'P 1'
#
loop_
_entity.id
_entity.type
_entity.pdbx_description
1 polymer ?
#
loop_
_entity_poly.entity_id
_entity_poly.type
_entity_poly.pdbx_seq_one_letter_code
_entity_poly.pdbx_strand_id
1 'polypeptide(L)'
;MNTNGNTYTVIYSAVLVILVAAILAYVSLALQPRQNDNIRVETMSKILTAAGLYNAEEAEAAADINKFTIALYNDNLQAAIYVNGNGEKTGDMKEVAGTSELKAQYDIMKKIGDATDESLKAGLRLPVYIFNVNGQTIRVVPCYGAGLWGPIWGYLAFTEDMNTLDGAVFDHKGETPGLGAEIALPKFYDQFGGKQILDENGNFVSVSVVKGGAKGDIHGVDAISGGTITSKALETTMRTWLSFYRPYFTNVINGEE
;
A
#
# COMPACT_ATOMS: atom_id res chain seq x y z
N MET A 1 -34.21 -17.53 -43.66
CA MET A 1 -33.03 -17.98 -42.87
C MET A 1 -33.57 -18.85 -41.74
N ASN A 2 -33.16 -20.12 -41.63
CA ASN A 2 -33.73 -21.02 -40.62
C ASN A 2 -33.14 -20.69 -39.25
N THR A 3 -33.87 -19.91 -38.45
CA THR A 3 -33.42 -19.39 -37.14
C THR A 3 -33.26 -20.47 -36.07
N ASN A 4 -33.79 -21.67 -36.33
CA ASN A 4 -33.68 -22.85 -35.45
C ASN A 4 -32.57 -23.82 -35.91
N GLY A 5 -31.80 -23.48 -36.93
CA GLY A 5 -30.69 -24.31 -37.41
C GLY A 5 -29.41 -24.07 -36.61
N ASN A 6 -28.70 -25.14 -36.26
CA ASN A 6 -27.42 -25.07 -35.53
C ASN A 6 -26.43 -24.07 -36.16
N THR A 7 -26.36 -23.99 -37.50
CA THR A 7 -25.50 -23.03 -38.22
C THR A 7 -25.88 -21.58 -37.96
N TYR A 8 -27.17 -21.26 -37.90
CA TYR A 8 -27.64 -19.90 -37.58
C TYR A 8 -27.25 -19.52 -36.16
N THR A 9 -27.49 -20.42 -35.19
CA THR A 9 -27.13 -20.21 -33.79
C THR A 9 -25.64 -19.98 -33.62
N VAL A 10 -24.79 -20.78 -34.30
CA VAL A 10 -23.33 -20.64 -34.24
C VAL A 10 -22.86 -19.30 -34.81
N ILE A 11 -23.33 -18.92 -36.00
CA ILE A 11 -22.92 -17.64 -36.64
C ILE A 11 -23.42 -16.45 -35.82
N TYR A 12 -24.69 -16.46 -35.39
CA TYR A 12 -25.27 -15.39 -34.59
C TYR A 12 -24.48 -15.20 -33.28
N SER A 13 -24.21 -16.29 -32.57
CA SER A 13 -23.45 -16.25 -31.32
C SER A 13 -22.01 -15.77 -31.54
N ALA A 14 -21.36 -16.21 -32.63
CA ALA A 14 -20.01 -15.77 -32.97
C ALA A 14 -19.96 -14.26 -33.25
N VAL A 15 -20.88 -13.74 -34.06
CA VAL A 15 -20.98 -12.30 -34.35
C VAL A 15 -21.24 -11.51 -33.09
N LEU A 16 -22.20 -11.95 -32.26
CA LEU A 16 -22.51 -11.29 -30.99
C LEU A 16 -21.29 -11.23 -30.06
N VAL A 17 -20.58 -12.34 -29.89
CA VAL A 17 -19.38 -12.42 -29.03
C VAL A 17 -18.29 -11.49 -29.55
N ILE A 18 -18.02 -11.50 -30.86
CA ILE A 18 -16.99 -10.63 -31.47
C ILE A 18 -17.35 -9.16 -31.26
N LEU A 19 -18.60 -8.78 -31.51
CA LEU A 19 -19.07 -7.40 -31.35
C LEU A 19 -18.97 -6.94 -29.89
N VAL A 20 -19.46 -7.75 -28.94
CA VAL A 20 -19.40 -7.42 -27.51
C VAL A 20 -17.96 -7.32 -27.03
N ALA A 21 -17.08 -8.27 -27.42
CA ALA A 21 -15.68 -8.24 -27.06
C ALA A 21 -14.96 -6.99 -27.62
N ALA A 22 -15.24 -6.61 -28.87
CA ALA A 22 -14.65 -5.43 -29.48
C ALA A 22 -15.08 -4.13 -28.77
N ILE A 23 -16.36 -4.00 -28.43
CA ILE A 23 -16.88 -2.83 -27.69
C ILE A 23 -16.23 -2.75 -26.30
N LEU A 24 -16.22 -3.86 -25.54
CA LEU A 24 -15.61 -3.89 -24.21
C LEU A 24 -14.10 -3.57 -24.25
N ALA A 25 -13.39 -4.12 -25.21
CA ALA A 25 -11.96 -3.83 -25.40
C ALA A 25 -11.72 -2.35 -25.73
N TYR A 26 -12.51 -1.77 -26.63
CA TYR A 26 -12.41 -0.36 -26.98
C TYR A 26 -12.67 0.55 -25.78
N VAL A 27 -13.76 0.32 -25.04
CA VAL A 27 -14.11 1.12 -23.86
C VAL A 27 -13.02 1.01 -22.79
N SER A 28 -12.50 -0.20 -22.55
CA SER A 28 -11.41 -0.43 -21.60
C SER A 28 -10.15 0.36 -21.96
N LEU A 29 -9.68 0.26 -23.21
CA LEU A 29 -8.49 0.95 -23.68
C LEU A 29 -8.67 2.49 -23.68
N ALA A 30 -9.85 2.98 -24.04
CA ALA A 30 -10.14 4.41 -24.05
C ALA A 30 -10.17 5.03 -22.65
N LEU A 31 -10.57 4.26 -21.62
CA LEU A 31 -10.66 4.73 -20.24
C LEU A 31 -9.38 4.46 -19.42
N GLN A 32 -8.53 3.54 -19.85
CA GLN A 32 -7.33 3.12 -19.12
C GLN A 32 -6.43 4.28 -18.66
N PRO A 33 -6.14 5.32 -19.47
CA PRO A 33 -5.32 6.44 -19.00
C PRO A 33 -5.95 7.16 -17.79
N ARG A 34 -7.26 7.42 -17.84
CA ARG A 34 -7.98 8.07 -16.73
C ARG A 34 -8.04 7.19 -15.49
N GLN A 35 -8.18 5.88 -15.65
CA GLN A 35 -8.14 4.93 -14.54
C GLN A 35 -6.77 4.95 -13.86
N ASN A 36 -5.69 4.92 -14.65
CA ASN A 36 -4.33 4.98 -14.12
C ASN A 36 -4.07 6.30 -13.37
N ASP A 37 -4.53 7.43 -13.92
CA ASP A 37 -4.42 8.73 -13.25
C ASP A 37 -5.19 8.76 -11.93
N ASN A 38 -6.41 8.23 -11.90
CA ASN A 38 -7.20 8.15 -10.68
C ASN A 38 -6.56 7.24 -9.62
N ILE A 39 -6.02 6.08 -10.01
CA ILE A 39 -5.30 5.17 -9.10
C ILE A 39 -4.05 5.84 -8.54
N ARG A 40 -3.34 6.60 -9.37
CA ARG A 40 -2.16 7.38 -8.94
C ARG A 40 -2.55 8.43 -7.91
N VAL A 41 -3.60 9.20 -8.16
CA VAL A 41 -4.08 10.24 -7.24
C VAL A 41 -4.61 9.63 -5.95
N GLU A 42 -5.35 8.54 -6.03
CA GLU A 42 -5.79 7.77 -4.85
C GLU A 42 -4.58 7.30 -4.03
N THR A 43 -3.54 6.81 -4.69
CA THR A 43 -2.29 6.43 -4.01
C THR A 43 -1.64 7.61 -3.27
N MET A 44 -1.59 8.80 -3.90
CA MET A 44 -1.12 10.01 -3.24
C MET A 44 -1.97 10.37 -2.02
N SER A 45 -3.30 10.29 -2.14
CA SER A 45 -4.22 10.52 -1.02
C SER A 45 -3.93 9.55 0.14
N LYS A 46 -3.77 8.25 -0.13
CA LYS A 46 -3.44 7.26 0.92
C LYS A 46 -2.09 7.56 1.60
N ILE A 47 -1.06 7.91 0.82
CA ILE A 47 0.25 8.29 1.39
C ILE A 47 0.10 9.52 2.30
N LEU A 48 -0.66 10.53 1.86
CA LEU A 48 -0.93 11.73 2.65
C LEU A 48 -1.79 11.45 3.90
N THR A 49 -2.76 10.53 3.81
CA THR A 49 -3.55 10.08 4.97
C THR A 49 -2.65 9.43 6.01
N ALA A 50 -1.73 8.54 5.60
CA ALA A 50 -0.77 7.94 6.52
C ALA A 50 0.13 9.00 7.17
N ALA A 51 0.55 10.02 6.42
CA ALA A 51 1.36 11.13 6.91
C ALA A 51 0.56 12.17 7.74
N GLY A 52 -0.73 11.96 7.99
CA GLY A 52 -1.57 12.90 8.75
C GLY A 52 -1.87 14.22 8.04
N LEU A 53 -1.63 14.32 6.73
CA LEU A 53 -1.79 15.54 5.94
C LEU A 53 -3.14 15.60 5.18
N TYR A 54 -3.81 14.47 4.97
CA TYR A 54 -5.01 14.41 4.14
C TYR A 54 -6.31 14.50 4.96
N ASN A 55 -7.12 15.52 4.67
CA ASN A 55 -8.49 15.63 5.18
C ASN A 55 -9.50 15.35 4.06
N ALA A 56 -10.34 14.33 4.23
CA ALA A 56 -11.32 13.92 3.23
C ALA A 56 -12.43 14.97 3.01
N GLU A 57 -12.90 15.63 4.06
CA GLU A 57 -13.95 16.65 3.96
C GLU A 57 -13.45 17.88 3.19
N GLU A 58 -12.22 18.31 3.45
CA GLU A 58 -11.58 19.40 2.71
C GLU A 58 -11.37 19.05 1.24
N ALA A 59 -10.93 17.82 0.96
CA ALA A 59 -10.70 17.33 -0.38
C ALA A 59 -12.02 17.22 -1.19
N GLU A 60 -13.12 16.78 -0.56
CA GLU A 60 -14.46 16.71 -1.16
C GLU A 60 -15.07 18.10 -1.40
N ALA A 61 -14.75 19.08 -0.55
CA ALA A 61 -15.18 20.47 -0.72
C ALA A 61 -14.40 21.21 -1.82
N ALA A 62 -13.26 20.69 -2.27
CA ALA A 62 -12.46 21.30 -3.32
C ALA A 62 -13.17 21.23 -4.68
N ALA A 63 -12.92 22.23 -5.54
CA ALA A 63 -13.50 22.26 -6.90
C ALA A 63 -13.07 21.07 -7.78
N ASP A 64 -11.88 20.52 -7.51
CA ASP A 64 -11.33 19.34 -8.17
C ASP A 64 -10.48 18.57 -7.16
N ILE A 65 -11.01 17.47 -6.65
CA ILE A 65 -10.37 16.62 -5.64
C ILE A 65 -9.01 16.08 -6.11
N ASN A 66 -8.87 15.80 -7.41
CA ASN A 66 -7.62 15.27 -7.95
C ASN A 66 -6.53 16.34 -7.94
N LYS A 67 -6.87 17.56 -8.36
CA LYS A 67 -5.93 18.69 -8.31
C LYS A 67 -5.56 19.07 -6.87
N PHE A 68 -6.52 19.07 -5.96
CA PHE A 68 -6.27 19.33 -4.54
C PHE A 68 -5.25 18.32 -3.99
N THR A 69 -5.51 17.02 -4.19
CA THR A 69 -4.63 15.94 -3.72
C THR A 69 -3.22 16.06 -4.31
N ILE A 70 -3.10 16.32 -5.61
CA ILE A 70 -1.80 16.47 -6.28
C ILE A 70 -1.02 17.67 -5.73
N ALA A 71 -1.70 18.81 -5.54
CA ALA A 71 -1.08 20.01 -4.99
C ALA A 71 -0.59 19.76 -3.56
N LEU A 72 -1.46 19.24 -2.70
CA LEU A 72 -1.13 18.91 -1.32
C LEU A 72 0.04 17.93 -1.22
N TYR A 73 0.08 16.92 -2.10
CA TYR A 73 1.21 15.99 -2.18
C TYR A 73 2.51 16.71 -2.54
N ASN A 74 2.53 17.47 -3.63
CA ASN A 74 3.73 18.12 -4.12
C ASN A 74 4.24 19.23 -3.19
N ASP A 75 3.34 19.96 -2.53
CA ASP A 75 3.70 21.09 -1.67
C ASP A 75 4.36 20.63 -0.36
N ASN A 76 4.06 19.41 0.11
CA ASN A 76 4.61 18.86 1.36
C ASN A 76 5.70 17.80 1.15
N LEU A 77 5.82 17.24 -0.06
CA LEU A 77 6.83 16.23 -0.38
C LEU A 77 8.22 16.87 -0.44
N GLN A 78 9.13 16.41 0.42
CA GLN A 78 10.53 16.79 0.37
C GLN A 78 11.32 15.91 -0.60
N ALA A 79 11.08 14.60 -0.55
CA ALA A 79 11.72 13.63 -1.43
C ALA A 79 10.88 12.36 -1.57
N ALA A 80 11.00 11.72 -2.72
CA ALA A 80 10.53 10.34 -2.93
C ALA A 80 11.69 9.55 -3.52
N ILE A 81 12.13 8.50 -2.82
CA ILE A 81 13.35 7.76 -3.14
C ILE A 81 13.11 6.25 -3.16
N TYR A 82 13.97 5.54 -3.89
CA TYR A 82 14.11 4.11 -3.76
C TYR A 82 15.30 3.77 -2.87
N VAL A 83 15.10 2.81 -1.96
CA VAL A 83 16.17 2.17 -1.19
C VAL A 83 16.23 0.68 -1.49
N ASN A 84 17.40 0.07 -1.42
CA ASN A 84 17.53 -1.37 -1.53
C ASN A 84 17.34 -2.08 -0.18
N GLY A 85 17.37 -3.41 -0.18
CA GLY A 85 17.26 -4.20 1.04
C GLY A 85 18.45 -4.07 2.01
N ASN A 86 19.50 -3.35 1.63
CA ASN A 86 20.64 -2.99 2.49
C ASN A 86 20.52 -1.57 3.06
N GLY A 87 19.46 -0.85 2.70
CA GLY A 87 19.19 0.49 3.19
C GLY A 87 19.87 1.61 2.41
N GLU A 88 20.48 1.31 1.27
CA GLU A 88 21.18 2.30 0.44
C GLU A 88 20.19 2.96 -0.52
N LYS A 89 20.29 4.29 -0.68
CA LYS A 89 19.54 5.03 -1.70
C LYS A 89 20.01 4.61 -3.10
N THR A 90 19.08 4.13 -3.92
CA THR A 90 19.34 3.66 -5.29
C THR A 90 18.86 4.62 -6.37
N GLY A 91 18.05 5.63 -6.01
CA GLY A 91 17.63 6.68 -6.93
C GLY A 91 16.38 7.43 -6.45
N ASP A 92 16.01 8.47 -7.18
CA ASP A 92 14.80 9.24 -6.94
C ASP A 92 13.60 8.67 -7.72
N MET A 93 12.42 8.77 -7.13
CA MET A 93 11.16 8.35 -7.74
C MET A 93 10.59 9.48 -8.61
N LYS A 94 10.04 9.11 -9.77
CA LYS A 94 9.32 10.06 -10.63
C LYS A 94 7.82 10.11 -10.35
N GLU A 95 7.28 8.99 -9.88
CA GLU A 95 5.87 8.81 -9.58
C GLU A 95 5.73 7.90 -8.36
N VAL A 96 4.56 7.92 -7.73
CA VAL A 96 4.23 7.00 -6.64
C VAL A 96 4.22 5.56 -7.14
N ALA A 97 4.73 4.64 -6.30
CA ALA A 97 4.77 3.22 -6.61
C ALA A 97 3.36 2.62 -6.62
N GLY A 98 2.92 2.15 -7.78
CA GLY A 98 1.65 1.46 -7.93
C GLY A 98 1.68 0.03 -7.36
N THR A 99 0.51 -0.56 -7.16
CA THR A 99 0.38 -1.92 -6.59
C THR A 99 1.10 -3.01 -7.42
N SER A 100 1.19 -2.87 -8.74
CA SER A 100 1.97 -3.80 -9.58
C SER A 100 3.47 -3.75 -9.29
N GLU A 101 4.01 -2.56 -9.01
CA GLU A 101 5.42 -2.40 -8.64
C GLU A 101 5.68 -2.98 -7.25
N LEU A 102 4.83 -2.66 -6.28
CA LEU A 102 4.92 -3.22 -4.93
C LEU A 102 4.80 -4.75 -4.93
N LYS A 103 3.91 -5.31 -5.76
CA LYS A 103 3.80 -6.74 -5.96
C LYS A 103 5.11 -7.36 -6.47
N ALA A 104 5.77 -6.71 -7.44
CA ALA A 104 7.03 -7.20 -7.98
C ALA A 104 8.12 -7.27 -6.90
N GLN A 105 8.21 -6.23 -6.03
CA GLN A 105 9.13 -6.25 -4.90
C GLN A 105 8.77 -7.34 -3.88
N TYR A 106 7.48 -7.50 -3.55
CA TYR A 106 7.02 -8.56 -2.65
C TYR A 106 7.34 -9.96 -3.17
N ASP A 107 7.22 -10.19 -4.49
CA ASP A 107 7.60 -11.45 -5.11
C ASP A 107 9.11 -11.72 -5.02
N ILE A 108 9.95 -10.68 -5.04
CA ILE A 108 11.40 -10.79 -4.79
C ILE A 108 11.66 -11.09 -3.30
N MET A 109 11.01 -10.37 -2.39
CA MET A 109 11.14 -10.59 -0.93
C MET A 109 10.84 -12.03 -0.53
N LYS A 110 9.78 -12.64 -1.09
CA LYS A 110 9.46 -14.05 -0.84
C LYS A 110 10.57 -15.01 -1.28
N LYS A 111 11.29 -14.69 -2.37
CA LYS A 111 12.43 -15.50 -2.83
C LYS A 111 13.65 -15.33 -1.92
N ILE A 112 13.85 -14.15 -1.36
CA ILE A 112 14.91 -13.89 -0.36
C ILE A 112 14.62 -14.64 0.94
N GLY A 113 13.36 -14.82 1.33
CA GLY A 113 13.01 -15.58 2.53
C GLY A 113 13.71 -16.95 2.61
N ASP A 114 13.72 -17.69 1.50
CA ASP A 114 14.32 -19.03 1.40
C ASP A 114 15.82 -19.01 1.03
N ALA A 115 16.41 -17.83 0.72
CA ALA A 115 17.77 -17.70 0.21
C ALA A 115 18.52 -16.49 0.79
N THR A 116 19.71 -16.70 1.34
CA THR A 116 20.63 -15.63 1.81
C THR A 116 21.31 -14.89 0.65
N ASP A 117 20.58 -14.61 -0.43
CA ASP A 117 21.13 -14.00 -1.64
C ASP A 117 21.17 -12.47 -1.49
N GLU A 118 22.35 -11.98 -1.09
CA GLU A 118 22.63 -10.55 -0.96
C GLU A 118 22.44 -9.78 -2.28
N SER A 119 22.56 -10.44 -3.45
CA SER A 119 22.32 -9.79 -4.74
C SER A 119 20.84 -9.43 -4.95
N LEU A 120 19.92 -10.27 -4.46
CA LEU A 120 18.49 -10.00 -4.52
C LEU A 120 18.10 -8.86 -3.57
N LYS A 121 18.72 -8.79 -2.38
CA LYS A 121 18.52 -7.65 -1.46
C LYS A 121 19.00 -6.34 -2.07
N ALA A 122 20.20 -6.34 -2.67
CA ALA A 122 20.75 -5.16 -3.34
C ALA A 122 19.91 -4.72 -4.56
N GLY A 123 19.20 -5.65 -5.19
CA GLY A 123 18.30 -5.39 -6.32
C GLY A 123 16.89 -4.94 -5.97
N LEU A 124 16.50 -4.94 -4.69
CA LEU A 124 15.20 -4.43 -4.26
C LEU A 124 15.09 -2.93 -4.53
N ARG A 125 13.88 -2.48 -4.85
CA ARG A 125 13.54 -1.07 -5.04
C ARG A 125 12.37 -0.72 -4.14
N LEU A 126 12.68 -0.37 -2.90
CA LEU A 126 11.72 -0.10 -1.84
C LEU A 126 11.40 1.40 -1.79
N PRO A 127 10.14 1.81 -2.00
CA PRO A 127 9.78 3.23 -1.98
C PRO A 127 9.86 3.83 -0.57
N VAL A 128 10.33 5.07 -0.48
CA VAL A 128 10.23 5.90 0.72
C VAL A 128 9.78 7.30 0.31
N TYR A 129 8.72 7.79 0.94
CA TYR A 129 8.21 9.15 0.74
C TYR A 129 8.50 9.98 1.99
N ILE A 130 9.11 11.15 1.81
CA ILE A 130 9.57 12.00 2.91
C ILE A 130 8.77 13.30 2.84
N PHE A 131 8.07 13.62 3.92
CA PHE A 131 7.24 14.82 4.06
C PHE A 131 7.72 15.70 5.20
N ASN A 132 7.49 17.00 5.05
CA ASN A 132 7.54 17.93 6.17
C ASN A 132 6.14 18.15 6.71
N VAL A 133 5.90 17.76 7.96
CA VAL A 133 4.63 17.98 8.64
C VAL A 133 4.88 18.87 9.85
N ASN A 134 4.52 20.14 9.75
CA ASN A 134 4.69 21.13 10.83
C ASN A 134 6.12 21.21 11.38
N GLY A 135 7.13 21.07 10.51
CA GLY A 135 8.55 21.11 10.88
C GLY A 135 9.13 19.77 11.33
N GLN A 136 8.34 18.70 11.38
CA GLN A 136 8.79 17.33 11.65
C GLN A 136 8.92 16.53 10.36
N THR A 137 9.95 15.72 10.26
CA THR A 137 10.18 14.85 9.09
C THR A 137 9.42 13.54 9.26
N ILE A 138 8.39 13.33 8.43
CA ILE A 138 7.61 12.09 8.40
C ILE A 138 8.04 11.25 7.21
N ARG A 139 8.38 9.98 7.46
CA ARG A 139 8.75 9.02 6.41
C ARG A 139 7.65 7.98 6.24
N VAL A 140 7.08 7.90 5.04
CA VAL A 140 6.03 6.95 4.70
C VAL A 140 6.60 5.83 3.84
N VAL A 141 6.39 4.58 4.26
CA VAL A 141 6.80 3.39 3.52
C VAL A 141 5.58 2.51 3.17
N PRO A 142 5.48 2.00 1.93
CA PRO A 142 4.41 1.09 1.56
C PRO A 142 4.68 -0.34 2.02
N CYS A 143 3.62 -1.12 2.15
CA CYS A 143 3.65 -2.57 2.26
C CYS A 143 2.59 -3.20 1.33
N TYR A 144 2.84 -4.43 0.88
CA TYR A 144 1.95 -5.16 -0.02
C TYR A 144 2.02 -6.66 0.26
N GLY A 145 0.88 -7.33 0.27
CA GLY A 145 0.81 -8.77 0.50
C GLY A 145 -0.48 -9.40 0.00
N ALA A 146 -0.67 -10.67 0.34
CA ALA A 146 -1.85 -11.44 -0.01
C ALA A 146 -2.80 -11.55 1.20
N GLY A 147 -4.02 -11.04 1.07
CA GLY A 147 -5.13 -11.25 2.00
C GLY A 147 -5.81 -12.60 1.78
N LEU A 148 -7.09 -12.71 2.18
CA LEU A 148 -7.86 -13.95 1.99
C LEU A 148 -8.32 -14.11 0.53
N TRP A 149 -8.86 -13.06 -0.06
CA TRP A 149 -9.48 -13.09 -1.40
C TRP A 149 -8.67 -12.34 -2.44
N GLY A 150 -7.84 -11.39 -2.01
CA GLY A 150 -7.06 -10.59 -2.93
C GLY A 150 -5.86 -9.93 -2.26
N PRO A 151 -5.10 -9.13 -3.02
CA PRO A 151 -4.02 -8.35 -2.46
C PRO A 151 -4.54 -7.32 -1.46
N ILE A 152 -3.71 -7.11 -0.45
CA ILE A 152 -3.83 -6.05 0.54
C ILE A 152 -2.56 -5.20 0.48
N TRP A 153 -2.67 -3.92 0.76
CA TRP A 153 -1.53 -3.01 0.83
C TRP A 153 -1.77 -1.94 1.86
N GLY A 154 -0.73 -1.18 2.17
CA GLY A 154 -0.86 -0.01 3.03
C GLY A 154 0.37 0.86 2.99
N TYR A 155 0.28 1.94 3.75
CA TYR A 155 1.31 2.94 3.89
C TYR A 155 1.46 3.22 5.38
N LEU A 156 2.68 3.11 5.89
CA LEU A 156 3.02 3.31 7.29
C LEU A 156 3.91 4.54 7.40
N ALA A 157 3.49 5.53 8.18
CA ALA A 157 4.25 6.74 8.46
C ALA A 157 5.02 6.58 9.76
N PHE A 158 6.30 6.94 9.74
CA PHE A 158 7.20 6.90 10.89
C PHE A 158 7.62 8.31 11.29
N THR A 159 7.70 8.52 12.61
CA THR A 159 8.37 9.68 13.19
C THR A 159 9.88 9.58 13.02
N GLU A 160 10.61 10.65 13.34
CA GLU A 160 12.07 10.75 13.13
C GLU A 160 12.90 9.65 13.83
N ASP A 161 12.37 9.03 14.89
CA ASP A 161 13.00 7.91 15.61
C ASP A 161 13.06 6.59 14.82
N MET A 162 12.39 6.52 13.65
CA MET A 162 12.21 5.32 12.82
C MET A 162 11.73 4.07 13.59
N ASN A 163 11.02 4.29 14.70
CA ASN A 163 10.45 3.24 15.54
C ASN A 163 8.95 3.45 15.75
N THR A 164 8.55 4.69 16.04
CA THR A 164 7.17 5.05 16.35
C THR A 164 6.41 5.35 15.06
N LEU A 165 5.25 4.73 14.90
CA LEU A 165 4.31 5.02 13.84
C LEU A 165 3.57 6.30 14.14
N ASP A 166 3.66 7.27 13.22
CA ASP A 166 2.85 8.49 13.26
C ASP A 166 1.41 8.18 12.82
N GLY A 167 1.27 7.36 11.77
CA GLY A 167 -0.01 6.95 11.22
C GLY A 167 0.12 5.78 10.26
N ALA A 168 -1.02 5.27 9.82
CA ALA A 168 -1.09 4.25 8.79
C ALA A 168 -2.40 4.37 8.00
N VAL A 169 -2.41 3.83 6.79
CA VAL A 169 -3.64 3.55 6.06
C VAL A 169 -3.47 2.25 5.28
N PHE A 170 -4.53 1.48 5.16
CA PHE A 170 -4.54 0.21 4.42
C PHE A 170 -5.64 0.20 3.37
N ASP A 171 -5.52 -0.73 2.44
CA ASP A 171 -6.52 -0.98 1.42
C ASP A 171 -6.41 -2.41 0.88
N HIS A 172 -7.37 -2.79 0.03
CA HIS A 172 -7.48 -4.13 -0.52
C HIS A 172 -8.19 -4.14 -1.87
N LYS A 173 -7.94 -5.18 -2.67
CA LYS A 173 -8.62 -5.32 -3.97
C LYS A 173 -10.00 -5.99 -3.90
N GLY A 174 -10.29 -6.76 -2.85
CA GLY A 174 -11.52 -7.55 -2.82
C GLY A 174 -11.77 -8.35 -1.55
N GLU A 175 -11.29 -7.89 -0.39
CA GLU A 175 -11.69 -8.50 0.87
C GLU A 175 -13.18 -8.26 1.13
N THR A 176 -13.79 -9.09 1.97
CA THR A 176 -15.25 -9.06 2.16
C THR A 176 -15.69 -7.86 3.02
N PRO A 177 -16.64 -7.01 2.55
CA PRO A 177 -17.24 -5.93 3.34
C PRO A 177 -17.79 -6.41 4.70
N GLY A 178 -17.55 -5.65 5.77
CA GLY A 178 -17.94 -6.02 7.14
C GLY A 178 -17.07 -7.10 7.78
N LEU A 179 -16.05 -7.62 7.07
CA LEU A 179 -15.05 -8.56 7.56
C LEU A 179 -13.65 -8.02 7.22
N GLY A 180 -12.88 -8.69 6.36
CA GLY A 180 -11.52 -8.27 6.01
C GLY A 180 -11.41 -6.87 5.41
N ALA A 181 -12.47 -6.36 4.76
CA ALA A 181 -12.45 -5.04 4.16
C ALA A 181 -12.31 -3.88 5.18
N GLU A 182 -12.66 -4.14 6.44
CA GLU A 182 -12.61 -3.13 7.50
C GLU A 182 -11.19 -2.64 7.80
N ILE A 183 -10.15 -3.31 7.29
CA ILE A 183 -8.77 -2.80 7.37
C ILE A 183 -8.60 -1.43 6.70
N ALA A 184 -9.45 -1.11 5.72
CA ALA A 184 -9.40 0.15 4.97
C ALA A 184 -10.15 1.31 5.64
N LEU A 185 -10.68 1.11 6.86
CA LEU A 185 -11.47 2.10 7.57
C LEU A 185 -10.69 2.77 8.72
N PRO A 186 -10.95 4.06 9.02
CA PRO A 186 -10.26 4.80 10.09
C PRO A 186 -10.27 4.07 11.43
N LYS A 187 -11.41 3.49 11.79
CA LYS A 187 -11.59 2.70 13.02
C LYS A 187 -10.51 1.61 13.21
N PHE A 188 -9.98 1.05 12.12
CA PHE A 188 -8.89 0.10 12.18
C PHE A 188 -7.52 0.79 12.17
N TYR A 189 -7.24 1.58 11.13
CA TYR A 189 -5.89 2.11 10.93
C TYR A 189 -5.48 3.24 11.90
N ASP A 190 -6.44 3.95 12.51
CA ASP A 190 -6.17 4.99 13.52
C ASP A 190 -5.54 4.40 14.80
N GLN A 191 -5.66 3.07 15.01
CA GLN A 191 -5.04 2.39 16.15
C GLN A 191 -3.51 2.35 16.06
N PHE A 192 -2.93 2.54 14.86
CA PHE A 192 -1.50 2.41 14.61
C PHE A 192 -0.71 3.64 15.06
N GLY A 193 -1.35 4.81 15.19
CA GLY A 193 -0.71 6.00 15.74
C GLY A 193 -0.11 5.73 17.12
N GLY A 194 1.16 6.09 17.29
CA GLY A 194 1.95 5.89 18.51
C GLY A 194 2.44 4.45 18.75
N LYS A 195 2.15 3.48 17.88
CA LYS A 195 2.66 2.10 18.04
C LYS A 195 4.14 2.02 17.66
N GLN A 196 4.85 1.09 18.26
CA GLN A 196 6.30 0.93 18.06
C GLN A 196 6.65 -0.42 17.44
N ILE A 197 7.66 -0.44 16.58
CA ILE A 197 8.10 -1.65 15.87
C ILE A 197 9.28 -2.36 16.56
N LEU A 198 9.88 -1.74 17.57
CA LEU A 198 10.96 -2.27 18.40
C LEU A 198 10.52 -2.44 19.85
N ASP A 199 10.95 -3.52 20.50
CA ASP A 199 10.79 -3.70 21.94
C ASP A 199 11.78 -2.84 22.75
N GLU A 200 11.66 -2.88 24.09
CA GLU A 200 12.53 -2.15 25.03
C GLU A 200 14.03 -2.49 24.91
N ASN A 201 14.36 -3.66 24.33
CA ASN A 201 15.72 -4.11 24.10
C ASN A 201 16.23 -3.74 22.69
N GLY A 202 15.42 -3.07 21.88
CA GLY A 202 15.72 -2.72 20.49
C GLY A 202 15.50 -3.86 19.50
N ASN A 203 14.87 -4.97 19.89
CA ASN A 203 14.57 -6.08 18.98
C ASN A 203 13.37 -5.75 18.11
N PHE A 204 13.45 -6.09 16.82
CA PHE A 204 12.35 -5.87 15.90
C PHE A 204 11.18 -6.83 16.18
N VAL A 205 10.06 -6.26 16.61
CA VAL A 205 8.81 -6.99 16.91
C VAL A 205 7.68 -6.66 15.95
N SER A 206 7.77 -5.56 15.18
CA SER A 206 6.68 -5.04 14.33
C SER A 206 5.42 -4.72 15.15
N VAL A 207 4.34 -4.30 14.50
CA VAL A 207 3.00 -4.21 15.11
C VAL A 207 2.21 -5.48 14.84
N SER A 208 1.70 -6.10 15.91
CA SER A 208 0.86 -7.29 15.90
C SER A 208 -0.62 -6.94 15.78
N VAL A 209 -1.41 -7.82 15.17
CA VAL A 209 -2.86 -7.62 15.00
C VAL A 209 -3.61 -8.68 15.83
N VAL A 210 -4.06 -8.29 17.02
CA VAL A 210 -4.42 -9.18 18.12
C VAL A 210 -5.92 -9.49 18.14
N LYS A 211 -6.28 -10.77 18.03
CA LYS A 211 -7.67 -11.22 18.15
C LYS A 211 -8.18 -11.05 19.58
N GLY A 212 -9.34 -10.42 19.73
CA GLY A 212 -9.94 -10.17 21.05
C GLY A 212 -9.40 -8.94 21.77
N GLY A 213 -8.58 -8.14 21.08
CA GLY A 213 -8.09 -6.84 21.53
C GLY A 213 -6.65 -6.86 22.03
N ALA A 214 -5.87 -5.85 21.65
CA ALA A 214 -4.49 -5.62 22.05
C ALA A 214 -4.35 -5.02 23.45
N LYS A 215 -5.44 -4.53 24.06
CA LYS A 215 -5.50 -4.05 25.45
C LYS A 215 -4.45 -2.98 25.79
N GLY A 216 -4.16 -2.10 24.82
CA GLY A 216 -3.18 -1.02 25.00
C GLY A 216 -1.72 -1.44 24.82
N ASP A 217 -1.45 -2.63 24.28
CA ASP A 217 -0.11 -3.05 23.87
C ASP A 217 0.48 -2.05 22.86
N ILE A 218 1.68 -1.55 23.15
CA ILE A 218 2.42 -0.60 22.31
C ILE A 218 2.87 -1.24 20.99
N HIS A 219 2.92 -2.57 20.93
CA HIS A 219 3.24 -3.37 19.75
C HIS A 219 2.00 -4.08 19.19
N GLY A 220 0.79 -3.69 19.57
CA GLY A 220 -0.44 -4.39 19.21
C GLY A 220 -1.59 -3.47 18.84
N VAL A 221 -2.38 -3.90 17.86
CA VAL A 221 -3.69 -3.32 17.53
C VAL A 221 -4.77 -4.40 17.52
N ASP A 222 -6.02 -4.00 17.64
CA ASP A 222 -7.14 -4.93 17.64
C ASP A 222 -7.37 -5.51 16.24
N ALA A 223 -7.48 -6.83 16.15
CA ALA A 223 -7.85 -7.50 14.90
C ALA A 223 -9.31 -7.24 14.53
N ILE A 224 -9.62 -7.32 13.23
CA ILE A 224 -10.99 -7.24 12.75
C ILE A 224 -11.77 -8.49 13.18
N SER A 225 -12.90 -8.28 13.87
CA SER A 225 -13.82 -9.36 14.22
C SER A 225 -14.37 -10.03 12.96
N GLY A 226 -14.25 -11.35 12.87
CA GLY A 226 -14.63 -12.12 11.66
C GLY A 226 -13.64 -12.00 10.49
N GLY A 227 -12.72 -11.04 10.51
CA GLY A 227 -11.67 -10.82 9.49
C GLY A 227 -10.28 -11.32 9.90
N THR A 228 -10.19 -12.42 10.68
CA THR A 228 -8.92 -12.87 11.27
C THR A 228 -7.86 -13.24 10.22
N ILE A 229 -8.24 -13.85 9.09
CA ILE A 229 -7.27 -14.22 8.05
C ILE A 229 -6.65 -12.97 7.43
N THR A 230 -7.47 -11.99 7.05
CA THR A 230 -7.02 -10.70 6.53
C THR A 230 -6.16 -9.95 7.55
N SER A 231 -6.57 -9.96 8.82
CA SER A 231 -5.80 -9.33 9.92
C SER A 231 -4.41 -9.95 10.07
N LYS A 232 -4.32 -11.28 10.03
CA LYS A 232 -3.04 -11.99 10.14
C LYS A 232 -2.17 -11.83 8.89
N ALA A 233 -2.80 -11.78 7.72
CA ALA A 233 -2.13 -11.47 6.46
C ALA A 233 -1.51 -10.07 6.51
N LEU A 234 -2.23 -9.07 7.04
CA LEU A 234 -1.72 -7.72 7.20
C LEU A 234 -0.54 -7.68 8.19
N GLU A 235 -0.67 -8.34 9.34
CA GLU A 235 0.43 -8.46 10.30
C GLU A 235 1.71 -9.01 9.65
N THR A 236 1.56 -10.10 8.89
CA THR A 236 2.67 -10.75 8.19
C THR A 236 3.26 -9.82 7.13
N THR A 237 2.40 -9.13 6.39
CA THR A 237 2.79 -8.18 5.34
C THR A 237 3.62 -7.04 5.92
N MET A 238 3.15 -6.41 7.00
CA MET A 238 3.89 -5.35 7.67
C MET A 238 5.24 -5.87 8.18
N ARG A 239 5.24 -7.00 8.89
CA ARG A 239 6.48 -7.59 9.42
C ARG A 239 7.51 -7.85 8.31
N THR A 240 7.09 -8.44 7.20
CA THR A 240 7.99 -8.73 6.07
C THR A 240 8.56 -7.45 5.49
N TRP A 241 7.72 -6.48 5.10
CA TRP A 241 8.20 -5.25 4.47
C TRP A 241 9.09 -4.43 5.40
N LEU A 242 8.65 -4.24 6.65
CA LEU A 242 9.43 -3.49 7.63
C LEU A 242 10.79 -4.14 7.89
N SER A 243 10.89 -5.48 7.89
CA SER A 243 12.20 -6.15 8.01
C SER A 243 13.19 -5.77 6.92
N PHE A 244 12.72 -5.50 5.69
CA PHE A 244 13.56 -5.04 4.58
C PHE A 244 13.85 -3.53 4.62
N TYR A 245 13.01 -2.72 5.28
CA TYR A 245 13.30 -1.31 5.54
C TYR A 245 14.21 -1.10 6.75
N ARG A 246 14.38 -2.09 7.64
CA ARG A 246 15.20 -1.96 8.86
C ARG A 246 16.59 -1.39 8.61
N PRO A 247 17.36 -1.84 7.59
CA PRO A 247 18.68 -1.26 7.33
C PRO A 247 18.60 0.23 6.99
N TYR A 248 17.63 0.65 6.18
CA TYR A 248 17.41 2.07 5.88
C TYR A 248 17.08 2.86 7.16
N PHE A 249 16.18 2.35 8.00
CA PHE A 249 15.85 2.99 9.27
C PHE A 249 17.06 3.16 10.19
N THR A 250 17.94 2.17 10.24
CA THR A 250 19.20 2.25 10.99
C THR A 250 20.14 3.32 10.39
N ASN A 251 20.29 3.38 9.07
CA ASN A 251 21.11 4.41 8.41
C ASN A 251 20.59 5.83 8.72
N VAL A 252 19.27 6.03 8.70
CA VAL A 252 18.64 7.31 9.06
C VAL A 252 18.97 7.70 10.51
N ILE A 253 18.84 6.76 11.46
CA ILE A 253 19.17 7.01 12.88
C ILE A 253 20.66 7.35 13.06
N ASN A 254 21.53 6.72 12.28
CA ASN A 254 22.98 6.96 12.34
C ASN A 254 23.43 8.24 11.60
N GLY A 255 22.55 8.87 10.83
CA GLY A 255 22.90 10.03 9.98
C GLY A 255 23.69 9.66 8.72
N GLU A 256 23.47 8.46 8.19
CA GLU A 256 24.17 7.88 7.03
C GLU A 256 23.31 7.90 5.73
N GLU A 257 22.26 8.72 5.69
CA GLU A 257 21.34 8.92 4.54
C GLU A 257 21.94 9.80 3.44
#